data_AF-A0A151UE81-F1
#
_entry.id   AF-A0A151UE81-F1
#
_cell.length_a   1.000
_cell.length_b   1.000
_cell.length_c   1.000
_cell.angle_alpha   90.00
_cell.angle_beta   90.00
_cell.angle_gamma   90.00
#
_symmetry.space_group_name_H-M   'P 1'
#
loop_
_entity.id
_entity.type
_entity.pdbx_description
1 polymer ?
#
loop_
_entity_poly.entity_id
_entity_poly.type
_entity_poly.pdbx_seq_one_letter_code
_entity_poly.pdbx_strand_id
1 'polypeptide(L)'
;MVSQQVEVCFSIGRYNGRVLCDVVPMEASHILLERPWKYDIKEIHDGFTNKISFKHNDQKIVLKPLSPREVCEDQIKMREKRVQEKREKSETPKKHRKKRSETLEGKSETLDSKSEISEVKLSGIKSILQEFQDVFPKEVPRGLPPLRGIEHHIDLIPGASLPNKLAYRSNPQETKEIQAQVEELVNKGWV
;
A
#
# COMPACT_ATOMS: atom_id res chain seq x y z
N MET A 1 -5.25 2.80 19.29
CA MET A 1 -5.21 1.68 20.24
C MET A 1 -5.92 0.50 19.59
N VAL A 2 -5.26 -0.65 19.47
CA VAL A 2 -5.91 -1.89 19.02
C VAL A 2 -6.84 -2.37 20.14
N SER A 3 -8.07 -2.75 19.82
CA SER A 3 -9.09 -3.12 20.82
C SER A 3 -9.42 -4.62 20.85
N GLN A 4 -8.99 -5.38 19.84
CA GLN A 4 -9.35 -6.79 19.68
C GLN A 4 -8.18 -7.58 19.10
N GLN A 5 -7.97 -8.77 19.64
CA GLN A 5 -7.03 -9.76 19.12
C GLN A 5 -7.77 -11.04 18.76
N VAL A 6 -7.34 -11.68 17.68
CA VAL A 6 -7.92 -12.94 17.22
C VAL A 6 -6.82 -13.91 16.83
N GLU A 7 -6.96 -15.16 17.24
CA GLU A 7 -6.11 -16.24 16.76
C GLU A 7 -6.59 -16.67 15.37
N VAL A 8 -5.72 -16.52 14.38
CA VAL A 8 -6.02 -16.84 12.98
C VAL A 8 -5.29 -18.11 12.59
N CYS A 9 -6.04 -19.13 12.20
CA CYS A 9 -5.54 -20.30 11.51
C CYS A 9 -5.44 -20.00 10.02
N PHE A 10 -4.26 -20.16 9.42
CA PHE A 10 -4.05 -19.94 7.99
C PHE A 10 -3.15 -21.00 7.38
N SER A 11 -3.25 -21.15 6.07
CA SER A 11 -2.39 -22.05 5.30
C SER A 11 -1.71 -21.32 4.16
N ILE A 12 -0.42 -21.60 3.95
CA ILE A 12 0.36 -21.10 2.81
C ILE A 12 0.97 -22.30 2.10
N GLY A 13 0.31 -22.76 1.04
CA GLY A 13 0.66 -24.00 0.36
C GLY A 13 0.54 -25.19 1.31
N ARG A 14 1.68 -25.79 1.69
CA ARG A 14 1.75 -26.94 2.61
C ARG A 14 2.00 -26.55 4.07
N TYR A 15 2.20 -25.25 4.34
CA TYR A 15 2.33 -24.74 5.70
C TYR A 15 0.94 -24.52 6.30
N ASN A 16 0.75 -24.96 7.54
CA ASN A 16 -0.40 -24.58 8.36
C ASN A 16 0.14 -23.86 9.58
N GLY A 17 -0.33 -22.63 9.81
CA GLY A 17 0.11 -21.78 10.90
C GLY A 17 -1.05 -21.29 11.73
N ARG A 18 -0.75 -20.99 12.99
CA ARG A 18 -1.61 -20.20 13.87
C ARG A 18 -0.83 -18.96 14.31
N VAL A 19 -1.47 -17.81 14.23
CA VAL A 19 -0.87 -16.53 14.63
C VAL A 19 -1.91 -15.69 15.36
N LEU A 20 -1.50 -15.04 16.44
CA LEU A 20 -2.33 -14.07 17.14
C LEU A 20 -2.20 -12.72 16.43
N CYS A 21 -3.32 -12.20 15.91
CA CYS A 21 -3.36 -10.96 15.15
C CYS A 21 -4.19 -9.89 15.85
N ASP A 22 -3.69 -8.66 15.78
CA ASP A 22 -4.44 -7.44 16.09
C ASP A 22 -5.48 -7.16 14.99
N VAL A 23 -6.72 -6.89 15.36
CA VAL A 23 -7.81 -6.62 14.41
C VAL A 23 -7.87 -5.12 14.08
N VAL A 24 -7.79 -4.80 12.79
CA VAL A 24 -7.95 -3.44 12.26
C VAL A 24 -9.14 -3.37 11.28
N PRO A 25 -10.04 -2.36 11.38
CA PRO A 25 -11.13 -2.20 10.44
C PRO A 25 -10.56 -1.80 9.07
N MET A 26 -10.64 -2.73 8.11
CA MET A 26 -10.12 -2.55 6.74
C MET A 26 -11.07 -3.18 5.71
N GLU A 27 -11.17 -2.59 4.52
CA GLU A 27 -12.01 -3.11 3.42
C GLU A 27 -11.45 -4.37 2.73
N ALA A 28 -10.42 -4.99 3.32
CA ALA A 28 -9.78 -6.18 2.80
C ALA A 28 -9.44 -7.20 3.90
N SER A 29 -9.61 -8.47 3.58
CA SER A 29 -9.28 -9.62 4.42
C SER A 29 -7.86 -10.14 4.12
N HIS A 30 -6.85 -9.27 4.23
CA HIS A 30 -5.45 -9.67 4.10
C HIS A 30 -4.86 -9.92 5.50
N ILE A 31 -4.07 -10.98 5.64
CA ILE A 31 -3.27 -11.23 6.84
C ILE A 31 -1.88 -10.66 6.56
N LEU A 32 -1.45 -9.67 7.34
CA LEU A 32 -0.12 -9.10 7.26
C LEU A 32 0.79 -9.80 8.29
N LEU A 33 1.66 -10.68 7.80
CA LEU A 33 2.63 -11.37 8.63
C LEU A 33 3.88 -10.48 8.79
N GLU A 34 3.94 -9.80 9.93
CA GLU A 34 4.98 -8.81 10.22
C GLU A 34 6.30 -9.44 10.71
N ARG A 35 7.30 -8.58 10.96
CA ARG A 35 8.64 -8.95 11.44
C ARG A 35 8.65 -9.93 12.63
N PRO A 36 7.77 -9.84 13.65
CA PRO A 36 7.75 -10.80 14.74
C PRO A 36 7.52 -12.24 14.25
N TRP A 37 6.49 -12.46 13.43
CA TRP A 37 6.21 -13.77 12.85
C TRP A 37 7.39 -14.27 12.00
N LYS A 38 7.98 -13.39 11.19
CA LYS A 38 9.15 -13.69 10.34
C LYS A 38 10.38 -14.12 11.15
N TYR A 39 10.60 -13.45 12.29
CA TYR A 39 11.67 -13.78 13.22
C TYR A 39 11.47 -15.17 13.83
N ASP A 40 10.25 -15.46 14.29
CA ASP A 40 9.91 -16.73 14.94
C ASP A 40 10.10 -17.93 14.00
N ILE A 41 9.75 -17.78 12.72
CA ILE A 41 9.92 -18.84 11.71
C ILE A 41 11.33 -18.92 11.12
N LYS A 42 12.25 -18.05 11.55
CA LYS A 42 13.62 -17.92 11.01
C LYS A 42 13.62 -17.80 9.48
N GLU A 43 12.86 -16.83 8.99
CA GLU A 43 12.74 -16.53 7.57
C GLU A 43 14.09 -16.17 6.93
N ILE A 44 14.36 -16.69 5.74
CA ILE A 44 15.42 -16.25 4.84
C ILE A 44 14.79 -15.58 3.62
N HIS A 45 15.10 -14.30 3.42
CA HIS A 45 14.64 -13.53 2.26
C HIS A 45 15.75 -13.39 1.22
N ASP A 46 15.47 -13.82 0.00
CA ASP A 46 16.30 -13.53 -1.18
C ASP A 46 15.78 -12.23 -1.82
N GLY A 47 16.49 -11.13 -1.57
CA GLY A 47 16.12 -9.81 -2.07
C GLY A 47 16.18 -9.65 -3.60
N PHE A 48 16.94 -10.50 -4.32
CA PHE A 48 17.02 -10.43 -5.77
C PHE A 48 15.78 -11.05 -6.44
N THR A 49 15.35 -12.22 -5.96
CA THR A 49 14.17 -12.91 -6.52
C THR A 49 12.88 -12.67 -5.73
N ASN A 50 12.95 -11.89 -4.66
CA ASN A 50 11.89 -11.67 -3.67
C ASN A 50 11.27 -12.97 -3.13
N LYS A 51 12.07 -14.03 -3.02
CA LYS A 51 11.65 -15.33 -2.49
C LYS A 51 11.87 -15.40 -1.00
N ILE A 52 10.91 -16.00 -0.30
CA ILE A 52 10.95 -16.19 1.14
C ILE A 52 11.09 -17.69 1.42
N SER A 53 12.10 -18.09 2.19
CA SER A 53 12.35 -19.49 2.54
C SER A 53 12.39 -19.69 4.04
N PHE A 54 11.74 -20.72 4.55
CA PHE A 54 11.79 -21.11 5.97
C PHE A 54 11.65 -22.62 6.15
N LYS A 55 11.95 -23.13 7.34
CA LYS A 55 11.81 -24.56 7.68
C LYS A 55 10.55 -24.78 8.51
N HIS A 56 9.78 -25.80 8.16
CA HIS A 56 8.63 -26.26 8.94
C HIS A 56 8.53 -27.78 8.84
N ASN A 57 8.48 -28.48 9.98
CA ASN A 57 8.49 -29.95 10.06
C ASN A 57 9.63 -30.59 9.24
N ASP A 58 10.85 -30.06 9.38
CA ASP A 58 12.06 -30.43 8.63
C ASP A 58 11.98 -30.29 7.10
N GLN A 59 10.88 -29.74 6.58
CA GLN A 59 10.73 -29.42 5.16
C GLN A 59 11.00 -27.94 4.91
N LYS A 60 11.80 -27.66 3.88
CA LYS A 60 12.01 -26.31 3.40
C LYS A 60 10.79 -25.86 2.60
N ILE A 61 10.16 -24.77 3.04
CA ILE A 61 9.06 -24.11 2.34
C ILE A 61 9.62 -22.87 1.67
N VAL A 62 9.26 -22.67 0.40
CA VAL A 62 9.69 -21.51 -0.40
C VAL A 62 8.46 -20.82 -0.95
N LEU A 63 8.24 -19.60 -0.49
CA LEU A 63 7.22 -18.70 -1.02
C LEU A 63 7.82 -17.88 -2.14
N LYS A 64 7.12 -17.83 -3.26
CA LYS A 64 7.49 -17.02 -4.43
C LYS A 64 6.51 -15.85 -4.52
N PRO A 65 6.97 -14.67 -4.96
CA PRO A 65 6.07 -13.58 -5.24
C PRO A 65 5.13 -14.00 -6.37
N LEU A 66 3.86 -13.62 -6.26
CA LEU A 66 2.92 -13.77 -7.35
C LEU A 66 3.32 -12.85 -8.50
N SER A 67 3.14 -13.29 -9.72
CA SER A 67 3.26 -12.44 -10.90
C SER A 67 2.13 -11.41 -10.93
N PRO A 68 2.31 -10.26 -11.61
CA PRO A 68 1.25 -9.27 -11.76
C PRO A 68 -0.07 -9.81 -12.32
N ARG A 69 0.00 -10.84 -13.19
CA ARG A 69 -1.18 -11.51 -13.74
C ARG A 69 -1.92 -12.32 -12.68
N GLU A 70 -1.19 -13.12 -11.90
CA GLU A 70 -1.77 -13.91 -10.81
C GLU A 70 -2.41 -13.00 -9.75
N VAL A 71 -1.78 -11.87 -9.42
CA VAL A 71 -2.34 -10.87 -8.50
C VAL A 71 -3.66 -10.28 -9.03
N CYS A 72 -3.74 -10.00 -10.34
CA CYS A 72 -4.96 -9.50 -10.95
C CYS A 72 -6.09 -10.53 -10.89
N GLU A 73 -5.81 -11.78 -11.28
CA GLU A 73 -6.77 -12.87 -11.24
C GLU A 73 -7.30 -13.13 -9.82
N ASP A 74 -6.42 -13.10 -8.82
CA ASP A 74 -6.79 -13.32 -7.42
C ASP A 74 -7.69 -12.19 -6.89
N GLN A 75 -7.39 -10.93 -7.25
CA GLN A 75 -8.25 -9.79 -6.90
C GLN A 75 -9.64 -9.88 -7.54
N ILE A 76 -9.74 -10.37 -8.78
CA ILE A 76 -11.02 -10.59 -9.46
C ILE A 76 -11.82 -11.67 -8.71
N LYS A 77 -11.21 -12.83 -8.45
CA LYS A 77 -11.86 -13.93 -7.71
C LYS A 77 -12.34 -13.50 -6.32
N MET A 78 -11.52 -12.73 -5.60
CA MET A 78 -11.87 -12.17 -4.30
C MET A 78 -13.09 -11.23 -4.39
N ARG A 79 -13.17 -10.41 -5.45
CA ARG A 79 -14.31 -9.52 -5.69
C ARG A 79 -15.58 -10.30 -6.03
N GLU A 80 -15.49 -11.31 -6.88
CA GLU A 80 -16.62 -12.19 -7.23
C GLU A 80 -17.16 -12.93 -6.01
N LYS A 81 -16.27 -13.49 -5.17
CA LYS A 81 -16.66 -14.16 -3.94
C LYS A 81 -17.40 -13.23 -2.97
N ARG A 82 -16.97 -11.98 -2.83
CA ARG A 82 -17.68 -10.96 -2.03
C ARG A 82 -19.07 -10.65 -2.57
N VAL A 83 -19.24 -10.63 -3.89
CA VAL A 83 -20.56 -10.41 -4.52
C VAL A 83 -21.47 -11.62 -4.26
N GLN A 84 -20.93 -12.84 -4.39
CA GLN A 84 -21.67 -14.07 -4.14
C GLN A 84 -22.09 -14.20 -2.67
N GLU A 85 -21.19 -13.97 -1.72
CA GLU A 85 -21.50 -14.00 -0.28
C GLU A 85 -22.55 -12.93 0.11
N LYS A 86 -22.57 -11.78 -0.57
CA LYS A 86 -23.62 -10.76 -0.37
C LYS A 86 -24.97 -11.22 -0.90
N ARG A 87 -25.01 -11.94 -2.03
CA ARG A 87 -26.23 -12.53 -2.60
C ARG A 87 -26.79 -13.63 -1.70
N GLU A 88 -25.93 -14.53 -1.22
CA GLU A 88 -26.32 -15.64 -0.33
C GLU A 88 -26.84 -15.13 1.03
N LYS A 89 -26.23 -14.08 1.60
CA LYS A 89 -26.74 -13.44 2.83
C LYS A 89 -28.11 -12.77 2.64
N SER A 90 -28.49 -12.43 1.41
CA SER A 90 -29.80 -11.84 1.09
C SER A 90 -30.93 -12.86 0.92
N GLU A 91 -30.62 -14.16 0.83
CA GLU A 91 -31.62 -15.23 0.63
C GLU A 91 -32.10 -15.92 1.93
N THR A 92 -31.68 -15.46 3.11
CA THR A 92 -32.33 -15.87 4.37
C THR A 92 -33.63 -15.07 4.59
N PRO A 93 -34.79 -15.71 4.86
CA PRO A 93 -36.08 -15.03 4.83
C PRO A 93 -36.28 -14.17 6.08
N LYS A 94 -35.99 -12.88 5.98
CA LYS A 94 -36.55 -11.88 6.91
C LYS A 94 -37.89 -11.38 6.36
N LYS A 95 -38.97 -11.80 7.02
CA LYS A 95 -40.35 -11.35 6.78
C LYS A 95 -40.46 -9.82 6.88
N HIS A 96 -40.96 -9.23 5.78
CA HIS A 96 -41.72 -7.96 5.65
C HIS A 96 -40.95 -6.66 5.99
N ARG A 97 -40.86 -5.61 5.16
CA ARG A 97 -41.89 -4.94 4.33
C ARG A 97 -41.24 -4.13 3.19
N LYS A 98 -42.00 -4.00 2.10
CA LYS A 98 -41.75 -3.44 0.75
C LYS A 98 -41.34 -1.95 0.65
N LYS A 99 -40.44 -1.67 -0.32
CA LYS A 99 -40.42 -0.60 -1.37
C LYS A 99 -38.97 -0.10 -1.58
N ARG A 100 -38.41 0.16 -2.77
CA ARG A 100 -38.83 0.14 -4.19
C ARG A 100 -37.51 0.10 -4.99
N SER A 101 -37.54 -0.62 -6.11
CA SER A 101 -36.45 -0.89 -7.06
C SER A 101 -35.84 0.35 -7.71
N GLU A 102 -34.55 0.29 -8.04
CA GLU A 102 -34.04 0.71 -9.34
C GLU A 102 -32.79 -0.10 -9.70
N THR A 103 -32.89 -0.76 -10.85
CA THR A 103 -31.92 -1.65 -11.50
C THR A 103 -31.03 -0.82 -12.40
N LEU A 104 -29.70 -1.01 -12.37
CA LEU A 104 -28.85 -0.71 -13.52
C LEU A 104 -27.89 -1.86 -13.76
N GLU A 105 -27.96 -2.33 -15.01
CA GLU A 105 -27.38 -3.53 -15.58
C GLU A 105 -25.86 -3.52 -15.61
N GLY A 106 -25.27 -4.70 -15.41
CA GLY A 106 -23.86 -4.93 -15.66
C GLY A 106 -23.55 -5.08 -17.15
N LYS A 107 -22.30 -4.81 -17.52
CA LYS A 107 -21.66 -5.45 -18.67
C LYS A 107 -20.33 -6.07 -18.25
N SER A 108 -20.32 -7.39 -18.32
CA SER A 108 -19.18 -8.28 -18.41
C SER A 108 -18.64 -8.24 -19.83
N GLU A 109 -17.32 -8.17 -20.02
CA GLU A 109 -16.68 -8.54 -21.28
C GLU A 109 -15.27 -9.11 -20.99
N THR A 110 -15.07 -10.38 -21.37
CA THR A 110 -13.81 -11.13 -21.35
C THR A 110 -13.08 -11.06 -22.69
N LEU A 111 -11.77 -10.75 -22.61
CA LEU A 111 -10.61 -11.18 -23.40
C LEU A 111 -10.62 -11.10 -24.95
N ASP A 112 -9.61 -10.43 -25.51
CA ASP A 112 -8.71 -11.12 -26.46
C ASP A 112 -7.28 -10.53 -26.50
N SER A 113 -6.31 -11.38 -26.83
CA SER A 113 -4.87 -11.11 -26.72
C SER A 113 -4.18 -10.85 -28.07
N LYS A 114 -3.37 -9.78 -28.09
CA LYS A 114 -2.10 -9.52 -28.83
C LYS A 114 -2.10 -8.34 -29.79
N SER A 115 -1.00 -7.59 -29.66
CA SER A 115 -0.38 -6.63 -30.59
C SER A 115 -1.19 -5.41 -30.98
N GLU A 116 -1.16 -4.41 -30.11
CA GLU A 116 -0.58 -3.07 -30.34
C GLU A 116 -1.03 -2.21 -29.15
N ILE A 117 -0.11 -1.46 -28.54
CA ILE A 117 -0.47 -0.47 -27.52
C ILE A 117 -1.06 0.73 -28.28
N SER A 118 -2.25 0.55 -28.85
CA SER A 118 -2.99 1.55 -29.62
C SER A 118 -4.11 2.12 -28.76
N GLU A 119 -3.85 3.28 -28.16
CA GLU A 119 -4.71 4.39 -27.72
C GLU A 119 -6.11 4.17 -27.09
N VAL A 120 -6.64 2.96 -26.98
CA VAL A 120 -8.04 2.69 -26.61
C VAL A 120 -8.14 2.03 -25.23
N LYS A 121 -7.71 2.78 -24.20
CA LYS A 121 -8.30 2.81 -22.84
C LYS A 121 -7.74 3.93 -21.96
N LEU A 122 -7.15 4.95 -22.57
CA LEU A 122 -6.67 6.14 -21.85
C LEU A 122 -7.80 7.06 -21.40
N SER A 123 -9.05 6.92 -21.86
CA SER A 123 -10.14 7.84 -21.45
C SER A 123 -10.41 7.79 -19.95
N GLY A 124 -10.54 6.59 -19.37
CA GLY A 124 -10.76 6.43 -17.93
C GLY A 124 -9.57 6.89 -17.09
N ILE A 125 -8.34 6.64 -17.55
CA ILE A 125 -7.11 7.08 -16.87
C ILE A 125 -6.92 8.59 -17.01
N LYS A 126 -7.22 9.18 -18.17
CA LYS A 126 -7.13 10.63 -18.41
C LYS A 126 -8.08 11.39 -17.49
N SER A 127 -9.32 10.90 -17.29
CA SER A 127 -10.25 11.51 -16.35
C SER A 127 -9.70 11.50 -14.91
N ILE A 128 -9.12 10.39 -14.47
CA ILE A 128 -8.51 10.28 -13.13
C ILE A 128 -7.27 11.16 -13.00
N LEU A 129 -6.40 11.19 -14.01
CA LEU A 129 -5.20 12.06 -14.00
C LEU A 129 -5.57 13.54 -13.99
N GLN A 130 -6.69 13.90 -14.62
CA GLN A 130 -7.23 15.26 -14.59
C GLN A 130 -7.87 15.58 -13.23
N GLU A 131 -8.55 14.61 -12.61
CA GLU A 131 -9.13 14.76 -11.27
C GLU A 131 -8.06 14.95 -10.18
N PHE A 132 -6.94 14.23 -10.27
CA PHE A 132 -5.82 14.27 -9.31
C PHE A 132 -4.61 15.06 -9.84
N GLN A 133 -4.84 16.06 -10.69
CA GLN A 133 -3.76 16.86 -11.27
C GLN A 133 -2.94 17.61 -10.21
N ASP A 134 -3.57 17.95 -9.08
CA ASP A 134 -2.98 18.60 -7.92
C ASP A 134 -2.00 17.70 -7.13
N VAL A 135 -2.16 16.37 -7.21
CA VAL A 135 -1.28 15.39 -6.54
C VAL A 135 0.04 15.19 -7.29
N PHE A 136 0.06 15.45 -8.60
CA PHE A 136 1.23 15.26 -9.47
C PHE A 136 1.66 16.55 -10.21
N PRO A 137 1.94 17.64 -9.50
CA PRO A 137 2.41 18.85 -10.16
C PRO A 137 3.83 18.64 -10.69
N LYS A 138 4.18 19.32 -11.79
CA LYS A 138 5.54 19.27 -12.36
C LYS A 138 6.60 19.82 -11.40
N GLU A 139 6.18 20.74 -10.53
CA GLU A 139 7.00 21.36 -9.50
C GLU A 139 6.22 21.39 -8.17
N VAL A 140 6.92 21.24 -7.06
CA VAL A 140 6.32 21.26 -5.72
C VAL A 140 5.72 22.66 -5.45
N PRO A 141 4.49 22.75 -4.90
CA PRO A 141 3.87 24.04 -4.61
C PRO A 141 4.69 24.87 -3.61
N ARG A 142 4.56 26.19 -3.73
CA ARG A 142 5.20 27.14 -2.80
C ARG A 142 4.55 27.06 -1.42
N GLY A 143 5.36 27.26 -0.39
CA GLY A 143 4.96 27.27 1.01
C GLY A 143 5.01 25.89 1.66
N LEU A 144 4.76 25.89 2.97
CA LEU A 144 4.67 24.67 3.75
C LEU A 144 3.35 23.95 3.46
N PRO A 145 3.33 22.61 3.48
CA PRO A 145 2.09 21.85 3.43
C PRO A 145 1.11 22.32 4.53
N PRO A 146 -0.21 22.23 4.28
CA PRO A 146 -1.20 22.51 5.31
C PRO A 146 -0.93 21.71 6.58
N LEU A 147 -1.18 22.31 7.75
CA LEU A 147 -1.06 21.63 9.03
C LEU A 147 -1.92 20.37 9.02
N ARG A 148 -1.30 19.23 9.28
CA ARG A 148 -1.98 17.94 9.39
C ARG A 148 -2.16 17.60 10.87
N GLY A 149 -3.09 16.69 11.19
CA GLY A 149 -3.26 16.20 12.57
C GLY A 149 -2.04 15.50 13.16
N ILE A 150 -0.99 15.28 12.35
CA ILE A 150 0.30 14.71 12.75
C ILE A 150 1.38 15.60 12.14
N GLU A 151 2.19 16.22 13.00
CA GLU A 151 3.38 16.99 12.61
C GLU A 151 4.65 16.18 12.84
N HIS A 152 5.72 16.52 12.12
CA HIS A 152 7.03 15.93 12.38
C HIS A 152 7.58 16.50 13.69
N HIS A 153 7.76 15.63 14.69
CA HIS A 153 8.38 15.97 15.96
C HIS A 153 9.76 15.34 16.04
N ILE A 154 10.76 16.12 16.48
CA ILE A 154 12.11 15.64 16.74
C ILE A 154 12.25 15.47 18.25
N ASP A 155 12.17 14.22 18.71
CA ASP A 155 12.41 13.88 20.12
C ASP A 155 13.88 14.12 20.48
N LEU A 156 14.14 15.07 21.38
CA LEU A 156 15.48 15.28 21.92
C LEU A 156 15.71 14.40 23.14
N ILE A 157 16.82 13.68 23.16
CA ILE A 157 17.25 12.94 24.34
C ILE A 157 17.71 13.95 25.42
N PRO A 158 17.17 13.91 26.65
CA PRO A 158 17.59 14.83 27.72
C PRO A 158 19.11 14.77 27.94
N GLY A 159 19.77 15.93 27.90
CA GLY A 159 21.23 16.04 28.04
C GLY A 159 22.03 15.88 26.74
N ALA A 160 21.38 15.57 25.60
CA ALA A 160 22.05 15.61 24.30
C ALA A 160 22.44 17.06 23.93
N SER A 161 23.65 17.23 23.39
CA SER A 161 24.09 18.51 22.83
C SER A 161 23.73 18.57 21.35
N LEU A 162 23.20 19.72 20.91
CA LEU A 162 22.93 19.95 19.50
C LEU A 162 24.26 20.13 18.75
N PRO A 163 24.43 19.50 17.57
CA PRO A 163 25.65 19.63 16.81
C PRO A 163 25.80 21.05 16.26
N ASN A 164 26.78 21.79 16.78
CA ASN A 164 27.19 23.08 16.23
C ASN A 164 28.58 22.93 15.58
N LYS A 165 28.59 22.52 14.31
CA LYS A 165 29.83 22.34 13.53
C LYS A 165 30.00 23.53 12.60
N LEU A 166 31.26 23.96 12.42
CA LEU A 166 31.60 24.95 11.39
C LEU A 166 31.20 24.41 10.01
N ALA A 167 30.82 25.33 9.12
CA ALA A 167 30.55 24.98 7.74
C ALA A 167 31.78 24.33 7.09
N TYR A 168 31.55 23.30 6.28
CA TYR A 168 32.61 22.69 5.48
C TYR A 168 33.16 23.70 4.47
N ARG A 169 34.45 23.58 4.15
CA ARG A 169 35.07 24.39 3.09
C ARG A 169 34.57 23.91 1.73
N SER A 170 34.04 24.83 0.94
CA SER A 170 33.64 24.63 -0.45
C SER A 170 34.47 25.53 -1.37
N ASN A 171 34.58 25.14 -2.64
CA ASN A 171 35.21 25.99 -3.65
C ASN A 171 34.26 27.14 -4.08
N PRO A 172 34.75 28.17 -4.81
CA PRO A 172 33.90 29.30 -5.20
C PRO A 172 32.74 28.95 -6.12
N GLN A 173 32.84 27.89 -6.93
CA GLN A 173 31.78 27.45 -7.83
C GLN A 173 30.68 26.70 -7.06
N GLU A 174 31.07 25.78 -6.17
CA GLU A 174 30.16 25.09 -5.26
C GLU A 174 29.41 26.07 -4.36
N THR A 175 30.11 27.08 -3.83
CA THR A 175 29.50 28.07 -2.95
C THR A 175 28.41 28.87 -3.67
N LYS A 176 28.64 29.23 -4.94
CA LYS A 176 27.62 29.90 -5.77
C LYS A 176 26.41 29.00 -6.03
N GLU A 177 26.64 27.73 -6.31
CA GLU A 177 25.56 26.75 -6.54
C GLU A 177 24.73 26.51 -5.27
N ILE A 178 25.40 26.32 -4.13
CA ILE A 178 24.73 26.20 -2.82
C ILE A 178 23.90 27.45 -2.54
N GLN A 179 24.46 28.64 -2.76
CA GLN A 179 23.75 29.89 -2.55
C GLN A 179 22.52 30.00 -3.47
N ALA A 180 22.65 29.66 -4.75
CA ALA A 180 21.53 29.68 -5.70
C ALA A 180 20.39 28.73 -5.25
N GLN A 181 20.72 27.51 -4.81
CA GLN A 181 19.73 26.56 -4.31
C GLN A 181 19.09 27.03 -3.00
N VAL A 182 19.87 27.60 -2.07
CA VAL A 182 19.32 28.15 -0.82
C VAL A 182 18.38 29.32 -1.10
N GLU A 183 18.73 30.23 -2.01
CA GLU A 183 17.87 31.32 -2.45
C GLU A 183 16.58 30.79 -3.09
N GLU A 184 16.66 29.73 -3.90
CA GLU A 184 15.48 29.06 -4.47
C GLU A 184 14.56 28.49 -3.37
N LEU A 185 15.12 27.80 -2.37
CA LEU A 185 14.36 27.23 -1.25
C LEU A 185 13.64 28.30 -0.42
N VAL A 186 14.32 29.40 -0.12
CA VAL A 186 13.75 30.55 0.61
C VAL A 186 12.65 31.21 -0.21
N ASN A 187 12.88 31.43 -1.51
CA ASN A 187 11.86 32.00 -2.42
C ASN A 187 10.62 31.09 -2.58
N LYS A 188 10.79 29.78 -2.38
CA LYS A 188 9.70 28.80 -2.35
C LYS A 188 9.04 28.68 -0.97
N GLY A 189 9.64 29.22 0.10
CA GLY A 189 9.11 29.16 1.47
C GLY A 189 9.20 27.78 2.11
N TRP A 190 10.21 27.00 1.74
CA TRP A 190 10.47 25.67 2.31
C TRP A 190 11.49 25.70 3.46
N VAL A 191 12.23 26.80 3.60
CA VAL A 191 13.23 27.09 4.63
C VAL A 191 13.02 28.50 5.15
#